data_AF-A0A961AWL3-F1
#
_entry.id   AF-A0A961AWL3-F1
#
_cell.length_a   1.000
_cell.length_b   1.000
_cell.length_c   1.000
_cell.angle_alpha   90.00
_cell.angle_beta   90.00
_cell.angle_gamma   90.00
#
_symmetry.space_group_name_H-M   'P 1'
#
loop_
_entity.id
_entity.type
_entity.pdbx_description
1 polymer ?
#
loop_
_entity_poly.entity_id
_entity_poly.type
_entity_poly.pdbx_seq_one_letter_code
_entity_poly.pdbx_strand_id
1 'polypeptide(L)'
;GKKRGAYVGTVEATGKDWVEVKAFDAPVKNGDGIAFETGGNTDREQGGRVFEVRGKRLLFQRGKLDTRKIHRGHHVWKTDDPQLNAELRKSWQGRDNAEAKVRAPLDWQVGGRAGEPLRLRDLGSGIERLSEQPLETAENRPLTSEFLTKQLGRLGDTKFELASLKVDLEGDVILPVSELNRLRRELVAALPEPVMEKPVRRNTNITLADLLPSREASTRDVSDLRVLCRTEEQIEAALEAGITWIYADFEDLRRYRAAVERVRQRSGSEIFLATPRIQKPGELGLFKTVERAEPDGVLVRNLGGVGYFQQSGLKMVGDFSLNVANPISAAFFMEQGFENLTISYDLNIGQVLDLLGTASPDWFELTVHQHMPMFHMEHCVFCAFMSEGKDFRDCGRPCEKHEVKLRDRVGQLHLLSADTGCRNTLFNGRAQSGARFLSDLTGSGLRQYRVELLREDREEALR
;
A
#
# COMPACT_ATOMS: atom_id res chain seq x y z
N GLY A 1 -4.77 -17.69 7.76
CA GLY A 1 -5.77 -18.15 6.78
C GLY A 1 -5.65 -17.35 5.50
N LYS A 2 -5.70 -17.98 4.31
CA LYS A 2 -5.79 -17.26 3.03
C LYS A 2 -7.00 -16.32 3.08
N LYS A 3 -6.87 -15.08 2.61
CA LYS A 3 -8.01 -14.17 2.40
C LYS A 3 -8.84 -14.73 1.24
N ARG A 4 -9.87 -15.53 1.55
CA ARG A 4 -10.68 -16.28 0.56
C ARG A 4 -11.83 -15.46 -0.06
N GLY A 5 -11.96 -14.19 0.32
CA GLY A 5 -13.04 -13.31 -0.11
C GLY A 5 -14.31 -13.50 0.73
N ALA A 6 -15.48 -13.19 0.19
CA ALA A 6 -16.74 -13.23 0.95
C ALA A 6 -17.27 -14.66 1.11
N TYR A 7 -17.74 -15.03 2.30
CA TYR A 7 -18.37 -16.32 2.53
C TYR A 7 -19.73 -16.38 1.82
N VAL A 8 -19.91 -17.39 0.98
CA VAL A 8 -21.12 -17.55 0.15
C VAL A 8 -22.10 -18.53 0.79
N GLY A 9 -21.61 -19.59 1.43
CA GLY A 9 -22.46 -20.61 2.05
C GLY A 9 -21.80 -21.99 2.02
N THR A 10 -22.61 -23.04 2.16
CA THR A 10 -22.16 -24.44 2.13
C THR A 10 -22.76 -25.21 0.96
N VAL A 11 -22.00 -26.16 0.42
CA VAL A 11 -22.46 -27.07 -0.64
C VAL A 11 -23.55 -27.99 -0.11
N GLU A 12 -24.71 -28.00 -0.77
CA GLU A 12 -25.83 -28.91 -0.48
C GLU A 12 -25.85 -30.11 -1.43
N ALA A 13 -25.61 -29.88 -2.72
CA ALA A 13 -25.57 -30.92 -3.74
C ALA A 13 -24.60 -30.55 -4.87
N THR A 14 -24.13 -31.55 -5.61
CA THR A 14 -23.28 -31.36 -6.78
C THR A 14 -23.79 -32.20 -7.93
N GLY A 15 -23.54 -31.74 -9.16
CA GLY A 15 -23.80 -32.50 -10.37
C GLY A 15 -22.74 -32.27 -11.42
N LYS A 16 -23.04 -32.65 -12.66
CA LYS A 16 -22.12 -32.40 -13.78
C LYS A 16 -22.11 -30.90 -14.09
N ASP A 17 -20.98 -30.26 -13.83
CA ASP A 17 -20.73 -28.82 -14.06
C ASP A 17 -21.57 -27.85 -13.22
N TRP A 18 -22.22 -28.31 -12.14
CA TRP A 18 -22.96 -27.43 -11.23
C TRP A 18 -22.79 -27.81 -9.77
N VAL A 19 -22.91 -26.80 -8.90
CA VAL A 19 -22.91 -26.94 -7.45
C VAL A 19 -24.09 -26.17 -6.87
N GLU A 20 -24.88 -26.81 -6.02
CA GLU A 20 -25.99 -26.19 -5.31
C GLU A 20 -25.55 -25.79 -3.91
N VAL A 21 -25.84 -24.54 -3.54
CA VAL A 21 -25.50 -23.98 -2.22
C VAL A 21 -26.75 -23.99 -1.34
N LYS A 22 -26.61 -24.39 -0.07
CA LYS A 22 -27.73 -24.53 0.87
C LYS A 22 -28.50 -23.21 1.05
N ALA A 23 -27.76 -22.12 1.26
CA ALA A 23 -28.23 -20.75 1.34
C ALA A 23 -27.11 -19.81 0.89
N PHE A 24 -27.48 -18.68 0.28
CA PHE A 24 -26.53 -17.64 -0.09
C PHE A 24 -26.44 -16.61 1.03
N ASP A 25 -25.31 -16.61 1.74
CA ASP A 25 -24.99 -15.61 2.77
C ASP A 25 -24.35 -14.36 2.14
N ALA A 26 -23.91 -14.46 0.88
CA ALA A 26 -23.45 -13.35 0.05
C ALA A 26 -24.01 -13.45 -1.38
N PRO A 27 -24.27 -12.31 -2.06
CA PRO A 27 -24.77 -12.31 -3.41
C PRO A 27 -23.72 -12.82 -4.41
N VAL A 28 -24.14 -13.75 -5.27
CA VAL A 28 -23.35 -14.31 -6.37
C VAL A 28 -24.03 -14.02 -7.70
N LYS A 29 -23.25 -13.56 -8.68
CA LYS A 29 -23.69 -13.20 -10.03
C LYS A 29 -22.92 -14.00 -11.08
N ASN A 30 -23.42 -13.97 -12.31
CA ASN A 30 -22.70 -14.53 -13.46
C ASN A 30 -21.35 -13.81 -13.62
N GLY A 31 -20.28 -14.58 -13.79
CA GLY A 31 -18.90 -14.10 -13.94
C GLY A 31 -18.08 -14.08 -12.64
N ASP A 32 -18.73 -14.17 -11.47
CA ASP A 32 -18.05 -14.18 -10.18
C ASP A 32 -17.08 -15.37 -10.05
N GLY A 33 -15.95 -15.13 -9.40
CA GLY A 33 -15.00 -16.18 -9.02
C GLY A 33 -15.44 -16.85 -7.74
N ILE A 34 -15.54 -18.18 -7.75
CA ILE A 34 -15.92 -19.00 -6.60
C ILE A 34 -14.80 -20.01 -6.29
N ALA A 35 -14.51 -20.21 -5.02
CA ALA A 35 -13.63 -21.26 -4.52
C ALA A 35 -14.34 -22.15 -3.49
N PHE A 36 -13.96 -23.43 -3.47
CA PHE A 36 -14.50 -24.44 -2.57
C PHE A 36 -13.44 -24.90 -1.58
N GLU A 37 -13.74 -24.77 -0.29
CA GLU A 37 -12.93 -25.28 0.81
C GLU A 37 -13.23 -26.76 1.01
N THR A 38 -12.29 -27.61 0.59
CA THR A 38 -12.46 -29.08 0.55
C THR A 38 -11.77 -29.80 1.71
N GLY A 39 -11.36 -29.08 2.76
CA GLY A 39 -10.73 -29.62 3.97
C GLY A 39 -9.34 -30.25 3.79
N GLY A 40 -8.82 -30.36 2.56
CA GLY A 40 -7.50 -30.88 2.24
C GLY A 40 -6.40 -29.81 2.12
N ASN A 41 -5.27 -30.17 1.49
CA ASN A 41 -4.15 -29.25 1.23
C ASN A 41 -4.65 -27.97 0.52
N THR A 42 -4.47 -26.83 1.18
CA THR A 42 -4.99 -25.51 0.78
C THR A 42 -4.38 -24.93 -0.51
N ASP A 43 -3.38 -25.59 -1.11
CA ASP A 43 -2.82 -25.25 -2.42
C ASP A 43 -3.50 -25.94 -3.61
N ARG A 44 -4.47 -26.83 -3.34
CA ARG A 44 -5.25 -27.55 -4.38
C ARG A 44 -6.75 -27.28 -4.30
N GLU A 45 -7.15 -26.16 -3.68
CA GLU A 45 -8.56 -25.75 -3.63
C GLU A 45 -9.08 -25.49 -5.03
N GLN A 46 -10.22 -26.09 -5.34
CA GLN A 46 -10.86 -25.89 -6.63
C GLN A 46 -11.67 -24.61 -6.62
N GLY A 47 -11.63 -23.92 -7.75
CA GLY A 47 -12.44 -22.74 -7.98
C GLY A 47 -12.64 -22.52 -9.47
N GLY A 48 -13.65 -21.71 -9.80
CA GLY A 48 -14.01 -21.42 -11.17
C GLY A 48 -14.88 -20.19 -11.23
N ARG A 49 -15.06 -19.67 -12.45
CA ARG A 49 -16.01 -18.60 -12.69
C ARG A 49 -17.41 -19.17 -12.87
N VAL A 50 -18.38 -18.57 -12.22
CA VAL A 50 -19.79 -18.88 -12.38
C VAL A 50 -20.20 -18.48 -13.79
N PHE A 51 -20.60 -19.45 -14.60
CA PHE A 51 -21.15 -19.20 -15.92
C PHE A 51 -22.58 -18.68 -15.80
N GLU A 52 -23.38 -19.32 -14.94
CA GLU A 52 -24.78 -18.99 -14.75
C GLU A 52 -25.24 -19.32 -13.31
N VAL A 53 -26.06 -18.44 -12.72
CA VAL A 53 -26.76 -18.70 -11.45
C VAL A 53 -28.21 -19.05 -11.74
N ARG A 54 -28.66 -20.25 -11.32
CA ARG A 54 -30.06 -20.70 -11.42
C ARG A 54 -30.63 -21.06 -10.06
N GLY A 55 -31.39 -20.14 -9.47
CA GLY A 55 -31.86 -20.30 -8.09
C GLY A 55 -30.67 -20.44 -7.14
N LYS A 56 -30.55 -21.59 -6.46
CA LYS A 56 -29.43 -21.94 -5.57
C LYS A 56 -28.24 -22.63 -6.25
N ARG A 57 -28.31 -22.84 -7.56
CA ARG A 57 -27.29 -23.56 -8.33
C ARG A 57 -26.34 -22.61 -9.02
N LEU A 58 -25.04 -22.86 -8.84
CA LEU A 58 -23.94 -22.24 -9.54
C LEU A 58 -23.48 -23.18 -10.65
N LEU A 59 -23.66 -22.78 -11.90
CA LEU A 59 -23.23 -23.52 -13.08
C LEU A 59 -21.86 -23.01 -13.53
N PHE A 60 -20.99 -23.93 -13.91
CA PHE A 60 -19.63 -23.67 -14.36
C PHE A 60 -19.47 -24.13 -15.81
N GLN A 61 -18.49 -23.60 -16.53
CA GLN A 61 -18.16 -24.09 -17.87
C GLN A 61 -17.66 -25.54 -17.81
N ARG A 62 -18.00 -26.33 -18.83
CA ARG A 62 -17.63 -27.75 -18.92
C ARG A 62 -16.13 -27.96 -18.73
N GLY A 63 -15.77 -28.88 -17.83
CA GLY A 63 -14.39 -29.28 -17.59
C GLY A 63 -13.53 -28.25 -16.82
N LYS A 64 -14.13 -27.16 -16.34
CA LYS A 64 -13.45 -26.17 -15.47
C LYS A 64 -13.57 -26.49 -13.99
N LEU A 65 -14.43 -27.43 -13.61
CA LEU A 65 -14.64 -27.85 -12.23
C LEU A 65 -14.73 -29.38 -12.14
N ASP A 66 -13.92 -30.00 -11.30
CA ASP A 66 -14.01 -31.42 -10.99
C ASP A 66 -14.94 -31.62 -9.77
N THR A 67 -16.25 -31.74 -10.05
CA THR A 67 -17.29 -31.84 -9.03
C THR A 67 -17.22 -33.12 -8.19
N ARG A 68 -16.43 -34.13 -8.60
CA ARG A 68 -16.20 -35.36 -7.82
C ARG A 68 -15.43 -35.11 -6.52
N LYS A 69 -14.68 -34.00 -6.44
CA LYS A 69 -13.92 -33.61 -5.23
C LYS A 69 -14.66 -32.59 -4.37
N ILE A 70 -15.91 -32.26 -4.71
CA ILE A 70 -16.74 -31.30 -3.99
C ILE A 70 -17.86 -32.10 -3.32
N HIS A 71 -17.89 -32.05 -1.99
CA HIS A 71 -18.82 -32.81 -1.17
C HIS A 71 -19.76 -31.88 -0.42
N ARG A 72 -20.91 -32.43 -0.01
CA ARG A 72 -21.88 -31.73 0.82
C ARG A 72 -21.20 -31.27 2.12
N GLY A 73 -21.46 -30.02 2.52
CA GLY A 73 -20.86 -29.39 3.69
C GLY A 73 -19.60 -28.56 3.41
N HIS A 74 -18.97 -28.68 2.24
CA HIS A 74 -17.83 -27.82 1.89
C HIS A 74 -18.23 -26.35 1.85
N HIS A 75 -17.34 -25.46 2.32
CA HIS A 75 -17.60 -24.02 2.29
C HIS A 75 -17.33 -23.44 0.90
N VAL A 76 -18.15 -22.47 0.53
CA VAL A 76 -18.09 -21.76 -0.75
C VAL A 76 -17.71 -20.31 -0.47
N TRP A 77 -16.73 -19.80 -1.20
CA TRP A 77 -16.19 -18.45 -1.04
C TRP A 77 -16.18 -17.71 -2.37
N LYS A 78 -16.56 -16.44 -2.37
CA LYS A 78 -16.49 -15.54 -3.53
C LYS A 78 -15.14 -14.82 -3.53
N THR A 79 -14.28 -15.23 -4.45
CA THR A 79 -12.87 -14.79 -4.56
C THR A 79 -12.66 -13.63 -5.52
N ASP A 80 -13.59 -13.40 -6.46
CA ASP A 80 -13.50 -12.32 -7.44
C ASP A 80 -14.91 -11.83 -7.83
N ASP A 81 -15.06 -10.51 -7.96
CA ASP A 81 -16.27 -9.84 -8.47
C ASP A 81 -15.85 -8.88 -9.59
N PRO A 82 -15.91 -9.32 -10.87
CA PRO A 82 -15.48 -8.49 -11.99
C PRO A 82 -16.25 -7.18 -12.14
N GLN A 83 -17.53 -7.16 -11.76
CA GLN A 83 -18.37 -5.97 -11.85
C GLN A 83 -17.93 -4.94 -10.81
N LEU A 84 -17.80 -5.35 -9.55
CA LEU A 84 -17.29 -4.51 -8.48
C LEU A 84 -15.87 -4.02 -8.80
N ASN A 85 -15.00 -4.90 -9.32
CA ASN A 85 -13.66 -4.52 -9.72
C ASN A 85 -13.65 -3.51 -10.88
N ALA A 86 -14.56 -3.62 -11.84
CA ALA A 86 -14.73 -2.63 -12.91
C ALA A 86 -15.26 -1.29 -12.37
N GLU A 87 -16.21 -1.30 -11.43
CA GLU A 87 -16.74 -0.11 -10.75
C GLU A 87 -15.66 0.59 -9.91
N LEU A 88 -14.89 -0.18 -9.13
CA LEU A 88 -13.76 0.32 -8.37
C LEU A 88 -12.68 0.87 -9.29
N ARG A 89 -12.37 0.21 -10.42
CA ARG A 89 -11.44 0.73 -11.44
C ARG A 89 -11.89 2.09 -11.96
N LYS A 90 -13.18 2.29 -12.25
CA LYS A 90 -13.73 3.61 -12.65
C LYS A 90 -13.60 4.70 -11.57
N SER A 91 -13.41 4.32 -10.30
CA SER A 91 -13.23 5.27 -9.19
C SER A 91 -11.83 5.89 -9.15
N TRP A 92 -10.82 5.28 -9.79
CA TRP A 92 -9.43 5.76 -9.77
C TRP A 92 -8.80 5.88 -11.16
N GLN A 93 -9.22 5.09 -12.15
CA GLN A 93 -8.87 5.33 -13.55
C GLN A 93 -9.52 6.65 -13.99
N GLY A 94 -8.68 7.67 -14.19
CA GLY A 94 -9.08 9.04 -14.52
C GLY A 94 -8.95 10.06 -13.38
N ARG A 95 -8.35 9.71 -12.22
CA ARG A 95 -8.07 10.70 -11.15
C ARG A 95 -6.99 11.73 -11.51
N ASP A 96 -6.12 11.44 -12.46
CA ASP A 96 -5.24 12.47 -13.06
C ASP A 96 -6.05 13.53 -13.82
N ASN A 97 -7.33 13.25 -14.10
CA ASN A 97 -8.31 14.16 -14.68
C ASN A 97 -9.51 14.38 -13.73
N ALA A 98 -9.29 14.48 -12.41
CA ALA A 98 -10.37 14.81 -11.47
C ALA A 98 -11.04 16.17 -11.76
N GLU A 99 -10.38 17.06 -12.52
CA GLU A 99 -10.98 18.28 -13.08
C GLU A 99 -12.03 18.00 -14.18
N ALA A 100 -12.09 16.78 -14.74
CA ALA A 100 -12.90 16.45 -15.92
C ALA A 100 -14.27 15.79 -15.64
N LYS A 101 -14.69 15.63 -14.38
CA LYS A 101 -15.97 14.96 -14.05
C LYS A 101 -17.15 15.88 -13.75
N VAL A 102 -16.95 17.17 -13.54
CA VAL A 102 -18.07 18.10 -13.42
C VAL A 102 -18.48 18.48 -14.84
N ARG A 103 -19.57 17.91 -15.34
CA ARG A 103 -20.14 18.25 -16.65
C ARG A 103 -21.24 19.28 -16.45
N ALA A 104 -21.26 20.31 -17.29
CA ALA A 104 -22.33 21.31 -17.26
C ALA A 104 -23.60 20.72 -17.88
N PRO A 105 -24.76 20.83 -17.21
CA PRO A 105 -26.02 20.34 -17.75
C PRO A 105 -26.48 21.20 -18.93
N LEU A 106 -27.00 20.54 -19.96
CA LEU A 106 -27.64 21.17 -21.13
C LEU A 106 -29.10 20.75 -21.23
N ASP A 107 -29.95 21.74 -21.52
CA ASP A 107 -31.38 21.56 -21.76
C ASP A 107 -31.68 21.88 -23.21
N TRP A 108 -32.02 20.86 -23.99
CA TRP A 108 -32.22 21.02 -25.43
C TRP A 108 -33.69 20.93 -25.83
N GLN A 109 -34.03 21.58 -26.94
CA GLN A 109 -35.32 21.48 -27.60
C GLN A 109 -35.10 21.04 -29.05
N VAL A 110 -35.81 20.00 -29.46
CA VAL A 110 -35.91 19.57 -30.86
C VAL A 110 -37.32 19.83 -31.36
N GLY A 111 -37.44 20.42 -32.55
CA GLY A 111 -38.75 20.57 -33.18
C GLY A 111 -38.70 20.69 -34.70
N GLY A 112 -39.84 20.49 -35.35
CA GLY A 112 -39.96 20.48 -36.80
C GLY A 112 -41.14 19.65 -37.29
N ARG A 113 -41.45 19.78 -38.57
CA ARG A 113 -42.54 19.06 -39.25
C ARG A 113 -42.08 18.55 -40.61
N ALA A 114 -42.81 17.60 -41.19
CA ALA A 114 -42.49 17.08 -42.51
C ALA A 114 -42.36 18.21 -43.56
N GLY A 115 -41.30 18.19 -44.35
CA GLY A 115 -40.96 19.21 -45.34
C GLY A 115 -40.11 20.38 -44.80
N GLU A 116 -39.89 20.48 -43.48
CA GLU A 116 -39.05 21.52 -42.87
C GLU A 116 -37.78 20.95 -42.23
N PRO A 117 -36.69 21.74 -42.15
CA PRO A 117 -35.52 21.38 -41.36
C PRO A 117 -35.85 21.09 -39.89
N LEU A 118 -35.18 20.12 -39.30
CA LEU A 118 -35.19 19.87 -37.87
C LEU A 118 -34.41 20.99 -37.16
N ARG A 119 -35.06 21.62 -36.18
CA ARG A 119 -34.46 22.61 -35.29
C ARG A 119 -33.94 21.94 -34.04
N LEU A 120 -32.68 22.16 -33.70
CA LEU A 120 -32.07 21.77 -32.44
C LEU A 120 -31.57 23.03 -31.71
N ARG A 121 -32.15 23.32 -30.55
CA ARG A 121 -31.87 24.53 -29.78
C ARG A 121 -31.42 24.20 -28.36
N ASP A 122 -30.42 24.91 -27.88
CA ASP A 122 -30.06 24.93 -26.46
C ASP A 122 -30.87 26.02 -25.72
N LEU A 123 -31.59 25.63 -24.67
CA LEU A 123 -32.49 26.53 -23.93
C LEU A 123 -31.73 27.49 -23.02
N GLY A 124 -30.55 27.10 -22.53
CA GLY A 124 -29.73 27.92 -21.64
C GLY A 124 -29.04 29.09 -22.36
N SER A 125 -28.39 28.80 -23.49
CA SER A 125 -27.68 29.79 -24.31
C SER A 125 -28.55 30.43 -25.40
N GLY A 126 -29.67 29.79 -25.76
CA GLY A 126 -30.54 30.20 -26.85
C GLY A 126 -30.03 29.86 -28.25
N ILE A 127 -28.85 29.24 -28.38
CA ILE A 127 -28.23 28.89 -29.67
C ILE A 127 -29.03 27.80 -30.37
N GLU A 128 -29.29 27.98 -31.67
CA GLU A 128 -30.05 27.04 -32.51
C GLU A 128 -29.24 26.60 -33.74
N ARG A 129 -29.44 25.35 -34.17
CA ARG A 129 -28.95 24.79 -35.42
C ARG A 129 -30.08 24.09 -36.18
N LEU A 130 -30.04 24.19 -37.50
CA LEU A 130 -31.02 23.64 -38.42
C LEU A 130 -30.40 22.52 -39.25
N SER A 131 -31.12 21.43 -39.49
CA SER A 131 -30.66 20.43 -40.46
C SER A 131 -30.56 21.02 -41.86
N GLU A 132 -29.63 20.53 -42.65
CA GLU A 132 -29.53 20.82 -44.09
C GLU A 132 -30.58 20.04 -44.87
N GLN A 133 -30.96 18.87 -44.37
CA GLN A 133 -32.01 18.03 -44.96
C GLN A 133 -33.35 18.29 -44.27
N PRO A 134 -34.46 18.42 -45.01
CA PRO A 134 -35.78 18.52 -44.40
C PRO A 134 -36.17 17.19 -43.73
N LEU A 135 -37.07 17.28 -42.76
CA LEU A 135 -37.72 16.12 -42.17
C LEU A 135 -38.65 15.46 -43.21
N GLU A 136 -38.52 14.15 -43.36
CA GLU A 136 -39.39 13.37 -44.25
C GLU A 136 -40.43 12.61 -43.42
N THR A 137 -41.57 12.30 -44.02
CA THR A 137 -42.56 11.41 -43.38
C THR A 137 -41.98 10.02 -43.25
N ALA A 138 -41.99 9.47 -42.03
CA ALA A 138 -41.42 8.17 -41.74
C ALA A 138 -42.35 7.04 -42.20
N GLU A 139 -41.93 6.24 -43.19
CA GLU A 139 -42.63 4.99 -43.54
C GLU A 139 -42.28 3.85 -42.55
N ASN A 140 -41.07 3.86 -41.99
CA ASN A 140 -40.58 2.90 -41.01
C ASN A 140 -39.66 3.59 -39.98
N ARG A 141 -39.93 3.39 -38.68
CA ARG A 141 -39.13 3.91 -37.53
C ARG A 141 -39.08 5.45 -37.46
N PRO A 142 -40.16 6.11 -36.99
CA PRO A 142 -40.15 7.55 -36.72
C PRO A 142 -39.14 7.93 -35.62
N LEU A 143 -38.74 9.21 -35.60
CA LEU A 143 -37.91 9.79 -34.54
C LEU A 143 -38.68 9.81 -33.23
N THR A 144 -38.40 8.85 -32.35
CA THR A 144 -38.97 8.82 -31.00
C THR A 144 -38.19 9.68 -30.03
N SER A 145 -38.86 10.17 -28.98
CA SER A 145 -38.22 10.94 -27.90
C SER A 145 -37.06 10.17 -27.23
N GLU A 146 -37.24 8.86 -27.01
CA GLU A 146 -36.19 7.99 -26.46
C GLU A 146 -34.97 7.91 -27.39
N PHE A 147 -35.21 7.78 -28.70
CA PHE A 147 -34.14 7.71 -29.69
C PHE A 147 -33.36 9.03 -29.76
N LEU A 148 -34.05 10.16 -29.82
CA LEU A 148 -33.44 11.50 -29.85
C LEU A 148 -32.62 11.75 -28.58
N THR A 149 -33.15 11.45 -27.40
CA THR A 149 -32.44 11.58 -26.13
C THR A 149 -31.14 10.77 -26.14
N LYS A 150 -31.21 9.51 -26.57
CA LYS A 150 -30.04 8.63 -26.64
C LYS A 150 -29.00 9.06 -27.69
N GLN A 151 -29.43 9.66 -28.79
CA GLN A 151 -28.54 10.04 -29.89
C GLN A 151 -27.88 11.40 -29.66
N LEU A 152 -28.65 12.37 -29.18
CA LEU A 152 -28.22 13.73 -28.86
C LEU A 152 -27.44 13.78 -27.55
N GLY A 153 -27.75 12.92 -26.58
CA GLY A 153 -27.04 12.81 -25.30
C GLY A 153 -25.63 12.20 -25.38
N ARG A 154 -25.16 11.79 -26.56
CA ARG A 154 -23.80 11.26 -26.78
C ARG A 154 -22.77 12.39 -26.85
N LEU A 155 -22.54 13.03 -25.72
CA LEU A 155 -21.63 14.17 -25.57
C LEU A 155 -20.19 13.78 -25.19
N GLY A 156 -19.95 12.51 -24.83
CA GLY A 156 -18.63 11.86 -24.85
C GLY A 156 -17.51 12.68 -24.21
N ASP A 157 -16.70 13.30 -25.07
CA ASP A 157 -15.45 14.02 -24.77
C ASP A 157 -15.64 15.50 -24.40
N THR A 158 -16.89 15.99 -24.37
CA THR A 158 -17.17 17.39 -24.02
C THR A 158 -17.36 17.55 -22.51
N LYS A 159 -17.23 18.79 -22.03
CA LYS A 159 -17.53 19.17 -20.63
C LYS A 159 -19.03 19.29 -20.35
N PHE A 160 -19.88 18.72 -21.21
CA PHE A 160 -21.33 18.86 -21.11
C PHE A 160 -22.01 17.50 -20.92
N GLU A 161 -23.20 17.53 -20.31
CA GLU A 161 -24.13 16.42 -20.25
C GLU A 161 -25.54 16.87 -20.62
N LEU A 162 -26.30 16.02 -21.31
CA LEU A 162 -27.69 16.34 -21.67
C LEU A 162 -28.57 16.05 -20.45
N ALA A 163 -29.03 17.12 -19.79
CA ALA A 163 -29.89 17.03 -18.61
C ALA A 163 -31.35 16.80 -19.01
N SER A 164 -31.84 17.53 -20.02
CA SER A 164 -33.18 17.34 -20.54
C SER A 164 -33.27 17.56 -22.05
N LEU A 165 -34.27 16.92 -22.67
CA LEU A 165 -34.61 17.11 -24.07
C LEU A 165 -36.12 17.27 -24.22
N LYS A 166 -36.55 18.44 -24.69
CA LYS A 166 -37.94 18.69 -25.10
C LYS A 166 -38.10 18.35 -26.58
N VAL A 167 -39.12 17.57 -26.93
CA VAL A 167 -39.39 17.12 -28.30
C VAL A 167 -40.75 17.63 -28.75
N ASP A 168 -40.73 18.59 -29.68
CA ASP A 168 -41.89 19.25 -30.28
C ASP A 168 -41.91 18.95 -31.80
N LEU A 169 -42.10 17.68 -32.17
CA LEU A 169 -42.19 17.21 -33.56
C LEU A 169 -43.65 17.02 -33.98
N GLU A 170 -44.01 17.50 -35.17
CA GLU A 170 -45.34 17.30 -35.76
C GLU A 170 -45.36 16.13 -36.74
N GLY A 171 -46.09 15.08 -36.39
CA GLY A 171 -46.24 13.87 -37.19
C GLY A 171 -45.09 12.87 -37.06
N ASP A 172 -45.24 11.72 -37.73
CA ASP A 172 -44.21 10.69 -37.78
C ASP A 172 -43.14 11.07 -38.80
N VAL A 173 -42.03 11.65 -38.32
CA VAL A 173 -40.93 12.15 -39.15
C VAL A 173 -39.64 11.36 -38.97
N ILE A 174 -38.80 11.34 -40.01
CA ILE A 174 -37.47 10.71 -40.01
C ILE A 174 -36.39 11.70 -40.46
N LEU A 175 -35.19 11.55 -39.89
CA LEU A 175 -33.98 12.25 -40.31
C LEU A 175 -32.78 11.28 -40.23
N PRO A 176 -31.84 11.29 -41.19
CA PRO A 176 -30.67 10.45 -41.13
C PRO A 176 -29.84 10.67 -39.86
N VAL A 177 -29.34 9.58 -39.28
CA VAL A 177 -28.55 9.62 -38.04
C VAL A 177 -27.26 10.44 -38.18
N SER A 178 -26.69 10.47 -39.39
CA SER A 178 -25.55 11.32 -39.74
C SER A 178 -25.86 12.81 -39.53
N GLU A 179 -27.08 13.23 -39.86
CA GLU A 179 -27.54 14.61 -39.73
C GLU A 179 -27.74 15.00 -38.27
N LEU A 180 -28.37 14.13 -37.47
CA LEU A 180 -28.50 14.32 -36.01
C LEU A 180 -27.12 14.43 -35.33
N ASN A 181 -26.15 13.62 -35.77
CA ASN A 181 -24.78 13.71 -35.26
C ASN A 181 -24.09 15.02 -35.65
N ARG A 182 -24.35 15.53 -36.87
CA ARG A 182 -23.78 16.81 -37.33
C ARG A 182 -24.36 17.97 -36.51
N LEU A 183 -25.68 18.05 -36.39
CA LEU A 183 -26.37 19.07 -35.58
C LEU A 183 -25.89 19.10 -34.13
N ARG A 184 -25.76 17.92 -33.51
CA ARG A 184 -25.22 17.80 -32.16
C ARG A 184 -23.81 18.39 -32.06
N ARG A 185 -22.91 18.06 -33.00
CA ARG A 185 -21.53 18.55 -32.99
C ARG A 185 -21.47 20.05 -33.21
N GLU A 186 -22.24 20.57 -34.16
CA GLU A 186 -22.29 22.00 -34.47
C GLU A 186 -22.88 22.84 -33.32
N LEU A 187 -23.94 22.35 -32.67
CA LEU A 187 -24.52 23.02 -31.52
C LEU A 187 -23.51 23.04 -30.37
N VAL A 188 -22.92 21.90 -30.03
CA VAL A 188 -21.93 21.80 -28.93
C VAL A 188 -20.69 22.64 -29.19
N ALA A 189 -20.22 22.72 -30.44
CA ALA A 189 -19.08 23.56 -30.82
C ALA A 189 -19.37 25.06 -30.72
N ALA A 190 -20.65 25.45 -30.79
CA ALA A 190 -21.08 26.84 -30.65
C ALA A 190 -21.36 27.26 -29.20
N LEU A 191 -21.50 26.29 -28.28
CA LEU A 191 -21.72 26.59 -26.87
C LEU A 191 -20.43 27.16 -26.24
N PRO A 192 -20.54 28.19 -25.39
CA PRO A 192 -19.39 28.70 -24.65
C PRO A 192 -18.87 27.63 -23.69
N GLU A 193 -17.55 27.59 -23.49
CA GLU A 193 -16.93 26.71 -22.50
C GLU A 193 -17.57 26.95 -21.11
N PRO A 194 -18.02 25.88 -20.40
CA PRO A 194 -18.68 26.05 -19.13
C PRO A 194 -17.69 26.57 -18.08
N VAL A 195 -18.08 27.60 -17.35
CA VAL A 195 -17.33 28.10 -16.19
C VAL A 195 -17.54 27.10 -15.05
N MET A 196 -16.60 26.17 -14.91
CA MET A 196 -16.62 25.21 -13.81
C MET A 196 -16.08 25.89 -12.56
N GLU A 197 -16.90 25.97 -11.51
CA GLU A 197 -16.39 26.39 -10.20
C GLU A 197 -15.29 25.42 -9.77
N LYS A 198 -14.06 25.94 -9.65
CA LYS A 198 -12.95 25.16 -9.10
C LYS A 198 -13.34 24.75 -7.69
N PRO A 199 -13.15 23.48 -7.29
CA PRO A 199 -13.41 23.08 -5.92
C PRO A 199 -12.66 24.02 -4.98
N VAL A 200 -13.39 24.61 -4.03
CA VAL A 200 -12.81 25.55 -3.06
C VAL A 200 -11.71 24.81 -2.30
N ARG A 201 -10.45 25.11 -2.63
CA ARG A 201 -9.33 24.60 -1.86
C ARG A 201 -9.41 25.25 -0.48
N ARG A 202 -9.38 24.42 0.57
CA ARG A 202 -9.21 24.94 1.93
C ARG A 202 -7.84 25.59 1.99
N ASN A 203 -7.83 26.92 2.01
CA ASN A 203 -6.60 27.68 2.22
C ASN A 203 -6.40 27.83 3.72
N THR A 204 -5.18 27.56 4.18
CA THR A 204 -4.73 27.91 5.52
C THR A 204 -3.76 29.08 5.41
N ASN A 205 -3.59 29.85 6.47
CA ASN A 205 -2.55 30.88 6.55
C ASN A 205 -1.19 30.29 6.96
N ILE A 206 -1.09 28.96 7.15
CA ILE A 206 0.13 28.28 7.54
C ILE A 206 0.93 27.99 6.27
N THR A 207 2.17 28.46 6.25
CA THR A 207 3.13 28.22 5.18
C THR A 207 4.00 27.00 5.50
N LEU A 208 4.72 26.48 4.50
CA LEU A 208 5.71 25.42 4.74
C LEU A 208 6.81 25.89 5.70
N ALA A 209 7.22 27.16 5.61
CA ALA A 209 8.24 27.72 6.49
C ALA A 209 7.82 27.68 7.96
N ASP A 210 6.52 27.85 8.25
CA ASP A 210 5.97 27.76 9.61
C ASP A 210 6.01 26.34 10.18
N LEU A 211 6.12 25.32 9.33
CA LEU A 211 6.18 23.91 9.73
C LEU A 211 7.60 23.36 9.83
N LEU A 212 8.59 24.04 9.25
CA LEU A 212 9.96 23.57 9.24
C LEU A 212 10.64 23.90 10.58
N PRO A 213 11.41 22.95 11.15
CA PRO A 213 12.22 23.23 12.33
C PRO A 213 13.33 24.24 12.01
N SER A 214 13.84 24.90 13.04
CA SER A 214 15.07 25.68 12.92
C SER A 214 16.26 24.77 12.62
N ARG A 215 17.09 25.17 11.64
CA ARG A 215 18.38 24.54 11.41
C ARG A 215 19.43 25.16 12.33
N GLU A 216 19.76 24.44 13.39
CA GLU A 216 20.90 24.73 14.24
C GLU A 216 22.17 24.08 13.66
N ALA A 217 23.32 24.72 13.88
CA ALA A 217 24.60 24.11 13.52
C ALA A 217 24.87 22.91 14.44
N SER A 218 25.59 21.92 13.93
CA SER A 218 26.03 20.80 14.76
C SER A 218 26.89 21.31 15.92
N THR A 219 26.59 20.83 17.11
CA THR A 219 27.35 21.03 18.34
C THR A 219 28.40 19.94 18.54
N ARG A 220 28.42 18.93 17.67
CA ARG A 220 29.32 17.78 17.73
C ARG A 220 30.57 18.01 16.88
N ASP A 221 31.73 18.05 17.53
CA ASP A 221 33.01 18.21 16.84
C ASP A 221 33.58 16.88 16.33
N VAL A 222 33.26 15.78 17.01
CA VAL A 222 33.82 14.45 16.72
C VAL A 222 32.74 13.56 16.14
N SER A 223 33.12 12.79 15.11
CA SER A 223 32.24 11.76 14.56
C SER A 223 32.22 10.52 15.45
N ASP A 224 31.03 10.00 15.70
CA ASP A 224 30.76 8.79 16.46
C ASP A 224 30.33 7.68 15.51
N LEU A 225 30.91 6.50 15.69
CA LEU A 225 30.56 5.29 14.95
C LEU A 225 29.88 4.33 15.91
N ARG A 226 28.68 3.90 15.52
CA ARG A 226 27.80 3.02 16.28
C ARG A 226 27.65 1.72 15.53
N VAL A 227 27.51 0.62 16.26
CA VAL A 227 27.40 -0.70 15.63
C VAL A 227 26.15 -1.41 16.12
N LEU A 228 25.34 -1.90 15.18
CA LEU A 228 24.23 -2.80 15.48
C LEU A 228 24.68 -4.24 15.34
N CYS A 229 24.66 -4.94 16.47
CA CYS A 229 25.07 -6.32 16.64
C CYS A 229 23.84 -7.23 16.83
N ARG A 230 23.89 -8.41 16.24
CA ARG A 230 22.86 -9.47 16.33
C ARG A 230 23.37 -10.71 17.07
N THR A 231 24.66 -10.75 17.40
CA THR A 231 25.29 -11.79 18.24
C THR A 231 26.20 -11.19 19.30
N GLU A 232 26.59 -12.01 20.29
CA GLU A 232 27.53 -11.59 21.34
C GLU A 232 28.94 -11.43 20.79
N GLU A 233 29.35 -12.29 19.85
CA GLU A 233 30.66 -12.24 19.20
C GLU A 233 30.86 -10.91 18.43
N GLN A 234 29.78 -10.37 17.84
CA GLN A 234 29.79 -9.06 17.18
C GLN A 234 29.90 -7.92 18.18
N ILE A 235 29.29 -8.03 19.37
CA ILE A 235 29.47 -7.05 20.45
C ILE A 235 30.93 -7.03 20.89
N GLU A 236 31.53 -8.20 21.10
CA GLU A 236 32.94 -8.29 21.50
C GLU A 236 33.88 -7.70 20.46
N ALA A 237 33.66 -8.00 19.17
CA ALA A 237 34.39 -7.40 18.06
C ALA A 237 34.30 -5.87 18.08
N ALA A 238 33.09 -5.32 18.21
CA ALA A 238 32.89 -3.86 18.24
C ALA A 238 33.61 -3.21 19.43
N LEU A 239 33.50 -3.79 20.63
CA LEU A 239 34.16 -3.27 21.84
C LEU A 239 35.69 -3.35 21.73
N GLU A 240 36.24 -4.40 21.11
CA GLU A 240 37.67 -4.54 20.82
C GLU A 240 38.18 -3.51 19.82
N ALA A 241 37.37 -3.20 18.80
CA ALA A 241 37.63 -2.11 17.85
C ALA A 241 37.54 -0.71 18.47
N GLY A 242 37.17 -0.61 19.76
CA GLY A 242 37.07 0.66 20.49
C GLY A 242 35.73 1.38 20.32
N ILE A 243 34.73 0.70 19.74
CA ILE A 243 33.37 1.23 19.63
C ILE A 243 32.70 1.15 21.00
N THR A 244 32.19 2.28 21.48
CA THR A 244 31.56 2.37 22.80
C THR A 244 30.03 2.44 22.72
N TRP A 245 29.44 2.62 21.54
CA TRP A 245 28.00 2.73 21.37
C TRP A 245 27.43 1.54 20.58
N ILE A 246 26.72 0.66 21.28
CA ILE A 246 26.25 -0.62 20.74
C ILE A 246 24.73 -0.66 20.66
N TYR A 247 24.19 -1.02 19.51
CA TYR A 247 22.81 -1.48 19.38
C TYR A 247 22.78 -3.01 19.40
N ALA A 248 21.89 -3.63 20.18
CA ALA A 248 21.69 -5.08 20.17
C ALA A 248 20.30 -5.43 19.64
N ASP A 249 20.25 -6.30 18.62
CA ASP A 249 19.03 -6.73 17.93
C ASP A 249 18.99 -8.27 17.87
N PHE A 250 18.62 -8.90 18.98
CA PHE A 250 18.69 -10.35 19.13
C PHE A 250 17.34 -11.02 18.84
N GLU A 251 17.39 -12.19 18.21
CA GLU A 251 16.22 -13.04 17.98
C GLU A 251 15.63 -13.61 19.28
N ASP A 252 16.41 -13.65 20.36
CA ASP A 252 15.97 -14.05 21.70
C ASP A 252 16.21 -12.93 22.72
N LEU A 253 15.13 -12.25 23.12
CA LEU A 253 15.15 -11.15 24.10
C LEU A 253 15.76 -11.55 25.45
N ARG A 254 15.75 -12.85 25.81
CA ARG A 254 16.31 -13.33 27.09
C ARG A 254 17.82 -13.11 27.17
N ARG A 255 18.50 -13.01 26.02
CA ARG A 255 19.94 -12.76 25.92
C ARG A 255 20.31 -11.31 26.16
N TYR A 256 19.35 -10.37 26.11
CA TYR A 256 19.64 -8.95 26.27
C TYR A 256 20.27 -8.61 27.62
N ARG A 257 19.83 -9.23 28.72
CA ARG A 257 20.41 -8.96 30.04
C ARG A 257 21.92 -9.28 30.06
N ALA A 258 22.31 -10.43 29.51
CA ALA A 258 23.72 -10.81 29.44
C ALA A 258 24.53 -9.84 28.56
N ALA A 259 23.99 -9.41 27.43
CA ALA A 259 24.64 -8.40 26.58
C ALA A 259 24.79 -7.05 27.29
N VAL A 260 23.79 -6.62 28.05
CA VAL A 260 23.87 -5.38 28.85
C VAL A 260 24.96 -5.48 29.90
N GLU A 261 25.00 -6.57 30.67
CA GLU A 261 26.04 -6.82 31.66
C GLU A 261 27.43 -6.87 31.01
N ARG A 262 27.56 -7.45 29.81
CA ARG A 262 28.82 -7.52 29.05
C ARG A 262 29.32 -6.15 28.59
N VAL A 263 28.47 -5.34 27.94
CA VAL A 263 28.87 -4.01 27.46
C VAL A 263 29.25 -3.10 28.63
N ARG A 264 28.52 -3.17 29.74
CA ARG A 264 28.81 -2.37 30.95
C ARG A 264 30.17 -2.66 31.60
N GLN A 265 30.77 -3.82 31.34
CA GLN A 265 32.14 -4.11 31.81
C GLN A 265 33.18 -3.19 31.16
N ARG A 266 32.86 -2.59 30.00
CA ARG A 266 33.72 -1.64 29.31
C ARG A 266 33.35 -0.21 29.72
N SER A 267 34.24 0.46 30.44
CA SER A 267 34.03 1.84 30.87
C SER A 267 33.74 2.77 29.69
N GLY A 268 32.71 3.62 29.82
CA GLY A 268 32.30 4.57 28.81
C GLY A 268 31.49 3.99 27.65
N SER A 269 31.12 2.70 27.72
CA SER A 269 30.26 2.07 26.72
C SER A 269 28.79 2.10 27.12
N GLU A 270 27.92 2.30 26.14
CA GLU A 270 26.47 2.30 26.27
C GLU A 270 25.85 1.27 25.35
N ILE A 271 24.77 0.64 25.81
CA ILE A 271 24.01 -0.33 25.03
C ILE A 271 22.55 0.10 24.89
N PHE A 272 22.08 0.02 23.65
CA PHE A 272 20.71 0.30 23.26
C PHE A 272 20.06 -0.95 22.70
N LEU A 273 18.92 -1.36 23.24
CA LEU A 273 18.25 -2.57 22.79
C LEU A 273 17.22 -2.27 21.71
N ALA A 274 17.29 -2.98 20.59
CA ALA A 274 16.34 -2.85 19.51
C ALA A 274 14.99 -3.44 19.89
N THR A 275 13.96 -2.61 19.71
CA THR A 275 12.57 -3.02 19.86
C THR A 275 12.10 -3.79 18.62
N PRO A 276 11.07 -4.66 18.74
CA PRO A 276 10.44 -5.29 17.58
C PRO A 276 9.98 -4.27 16.53
N ARG A 277 10.15 -4.60 15.24
CA ARG A 277 9.70 -3.75 14.13
C ARG A 277 8.19 -3.63 14.03
N ILE A 278 7.47 -4.71 14.35
CA ILE A 278 6.01 -4.75 14.40
C ILE A 278 5.58 -5.10 15.82
N GLN A 279 4.65 -4.33 16.35
CA GLN A 279 3.95 -4.64 17.58
C GLN A 279 2.48 -4.92 17.27
N LYS A 280 1.99 -6.08 17.71
CA LYS A 280 0.58 -6.44 17.65
C LYS A 280 -0.11 -6.31 19.02
N PRO A 281 -1.45 -6.20 19.04
CA PRO A 281 -2.22 -6.30 20.28
C PRO A 281 -1.83 -7.56 21.06
N GLY A 282 -1.57 -7.41 22.37
CA GLY A 282 -1.15 -8.51 23.25
C GLY A 282 0.37 -8.74 23.34
N GLU A 283 1.19 -8.08 22.51
CA GLU A 283 2.65 -8.26 22.50
C GLU A 283 3.41 -7.26 23.38
N LEU A 284 2.72 -6.52 24.25
CA LEU A 284 3.34 -5.57 25.18
C LEU A 284 4.41 -6.24 26.07
N GLY A 285 4.29 -7.54 26.31
CA GLY A 285 5.29 -8.33 27.04
C GLY A 285 6.69 -8.25 26.42
N LEU A 286 6.81 -8.08 25.10
CA LEU A 286 8.11 -7.94 24.44
C LEU A 286 8.84 -6.66 24.88
N PHE A 287 8.14 -5.53 24.95
CA PHE A 287 8.73 -4.27 25.45
C PHE A 287 9.11 -4.35 26.92
N LYS A 288 8.28 -5.00 27.75
CA LYS A 288 8.60 -5.25 29.16
C LYS A 288 9.88 -6.07 29.32
N THR A 289 10.12 -7.06 28.45
CA THR A 289 11.35 -7.86 28.51
C THR A 289 12.57 -7.03 28.12
N VAL A 290 12.45 -6.13 27.13
CA VAL A 290 13.51 -5.18 26.76
C VAL A 290 13.83 -4.26 27.93
N GLU A 291 12.81 -3.65 28.53
CA GLU A 291 12.97 -2.73 29.68
C GLU A 291 13.59 -3.42 30.90
N ARG A 292 13.17 -4.66 31.20
CA ARG A 292 13.71 -5.47 32.31
C ARG A 292 15.16 -5.92 32.12
N ALA A 293 15.70 -5.82 30.91
CA ALA A 293 17.14 -6.00 30.71
C ALA A 293 17.95 -4.78 31.17
N GLU A 294 17.28 -3.70 31.58
CA GLU A 294 17.85 -2.45 32.12
C GLU A 294 18.95 -1.86 31.22
N PRO A 295 18.71 -1.64 29.91
CA PRO A 295 19.72 -1.04 29.05
C PRO A 295 19.90 0.45 29.35
N ASP A 296 20.91 1.07 28.73
CA ASP A 296 21.10 2.52 28.85
C ASP A 296 20.10 3.29 27.97
N GLY A 297 19.61 2.63 26.91
CA GLY A 297 18.48 3.10 26.12
C GLY A 297 17.85 2.06 25.21
N VAL A 298 16.95 2.51 24.35
CA VAL A 298 16.22 1.67 23.39
C VAL A 298 16.28 2.24 21.98
N LEU A 299 16.39 1.34 21.00
CA LEU A 299 16.24 1.65 19.59
C LEU A 299 14.78 1.36 19.18
N VAL A 300 13.99 2.42 19.10
CA VAL A 300 12.53 2.38 18.90
C VAL A 300 12.19 2.27 17.42
N ARG A 301 11.45 1.22 17.05
CA ARG A 301 11.19 0.86 15.65
C ARG A 301 9.75 1.06 15.19
N ASN A 302 8.82 1.38 16.10
CA ASN A 302 7.40 1.58 15.78
C ASN A 302 6.73 2.54 16.79
N LEU A 303 5.58 3.13 16.41
CA LEU A 303 4.86 4.12 17.22
C LEU A 303 4.35 3.58 18.56
N GLY A 304 4.06 2.28 18.66
CA GLY A 304 3.69 1.67 19.93
C GLY A 304 4.87 1.63 20.91
N GLY A 305 6.10 1.45 20.40
CA GLY A 305 7.33 1.61 21.17
C GLY A 305 7.54 3.04 21.64
N VAL A 306 7.26 4.04 20.79
CA VAL A 306 7.35 5.47 21.17
C VAL A 306 6.49 5.74 22.40
N GLY A 307 5.20 5.40 22.35
CA GLY A 307 4.30 5.64 23.47
C GLY A 307 4.63 4.85 24.75
N TYR A 308 5.27 3.68 24.63
CA TYR A 308 5.67 2.86 25.77
C TYR A 308 6.92 3.42 26.46
N PHE A 309 8.00 3.64 25.71
CA PHE A 309 9.32 3.97 26.28
C PHE A 309 9.47 5.44 26.66
N GLN A 310 8.61 6.34 26.16
CA GLN A 310 8.56 7.72 26.64
C GLN A 310 8.27 7.81 28.15
N GLN A 311 7.60 6.79 28.71
CA GLN A 311 7.27 6.72 30.14
C GLN A 311 8.29 5.91 30.96
N SER A 312 9.24 5.22 30.34
CA SER A 312 10.20 4.35 31.05
C SER A 312 11.42 5.10 31.61
N GLY A 313 11.66 6.34 31.16
CA GLY A 313 12.85 7.11 31.51
C GLY A 313 14.16 6.63 30.86
N LEU A 314 14.07 5.66 29.94
CA LEU A 314 15.22 5.21 29.15
C LEU A 314 15.50 6.20 28.02
N LYS A 315 16.77 6.34 27.63
CA LYS A 315 17.13 7.09 26.41
C LYS A 315 16.47 6.44 25.20
N MET A 316 15.98 7.25 24.27
CA MET A 316 15.32 6.76 23.05
C MET A 316 16.09 7.19 21.80
N VAL A 317 16.42 6.23 20.95
CA VAL A 317 16.88 6.48 19.58
C VAL A 317 15.85 5.93 18.60
N GLY A 318 15.49 6.72 17.58
CA GLY A 318 14.52 6.31 16.57
C GLY A 318 15.23 5.52 15.49
N ASP A 319 14.70 4.36 15.10
CA ASP A 319 15.27 3.59 14.00
C ASP A 319 14.66 3.94 12.63
N PHE A 320 15.29 3.46 11.56
CA PHE A 320 14.91 3.75 10.17
C PHE A 320 13.44 3.43 9.88
N SER A 321 12.85 2.46 10.59
CA SER A 321 11.47 2.03 10.40
C SER A 321 10.41 2.99 10.94
N LEU A 322 10.82 4.06 11.64
CA LEU A 322 9.94 5.21 11.91
C LEU A 322 9.74 6.09 10.66
N ASN A 323 10.45 5.81 9.57
CA ASN A 323 10.34 6.49 8.28
C ASN A 323 10.58 8.00 8.37
N VAL A 324 11.58 8.41 9.15
CA VAL A 324 12.01 9.81 9.25
C VAL A 324 12.66 10.21 7.93
N ALA A 325 11.90 10.93 7.11
CA ALA A 325 12.22 11.21 5.71
C ALA A 325 12.23 12.70 5.38
N ASN A 326 11.82 13.56 6.32
CA ASN A 326 11.75 15.00 6.16
C ASN A 326 11.86 15.72 7.52
N PRO A 327 12.16 17.04 7.52
CA PRO A 327 12.36 17.81 8.75
C PRO A 327 11.14 17.83 9.70
N ILE A 328 9.92 17.80 9.15
CA ILE A 328 8.67 17.84 9.94
C ILE A 328 8.52 16.54 10.73
N SER A 329 8.75 15.40 10.08
CA SER A 329 8.75 14.09 10.75
C SER A 329 9.86 13.99 11.80
N ALA A 330 11.03 14.56 11.53
CA ALA A 330 12.14 14.58 12.48
C ALA A 330 11.77 15.41 13.72
N ALA A 331 11.28 16.63 13.54
CA ALA A 331 10.85 17.52 14.62
C ALA A 331 9.79 16.85 15.51
N PHE A 332 8.77 16.23 14.89
CA PHE A 332 7.74 15.49 15.63
C PHE A 332 8.32 14.44 16.59
N PHE A 333 9.30 13.64 16.16
CA PHE A 333 9.90 12.64 17.02
C PHE A 333 10.88 13.23 18.03
N MET A 334 11.66 14.25 17.67
CA MET A 334 12.53 14.94 18.64
C MET A 334 11.72 15.53 19.80
N GLU A 335 10.53 16.08 19.53
CA GLU A 335 9.58 16.56 20.55
C GLU A 335 9.06 15.44 21.48
N GLN A 336 9.14 14.16 21.07
CA GLN A 336 8.79 13.03 21.94
C GLN A 336 9.92 12.62 22.89
N GLY A 337 11.07 13.30 22.86
CA GLY A 337 12.21 13.04 23.76
C GLY A 337 13.23 12.04 23.20
N PHE A 338 13.36 11.96 21.88
CA PHE A 338 14.42 11.18 21.26
C PHE A 338 15.77 11.90 21.34
N GLU A 339 16.86 11.14 21.57
CA GLU A 339 18.24 11.62 21.51
C GLU A 339 18.66 11.93 20.07
N ASN A 340 18.35 11.00 19.16
CA ASN A 340 18.56 11.13 17.73
C ASN A 340 17.69 10.12 16.95
N LEU A 341 17.65 10.28 15.64
CA LEU A 341 16.80 9.56 14.71
C LEU A 341 17.65 8.99 13.57
N THR A 342 17.45 7.72 13.27
CA THR A 342 18.04 7.11 12.08
C THR A 342 17.26 7.59 10.86
N ILE A 343 17.98 8.12 9.88
CA ILE A 343 17.38 8.54 8.60
C ILE A 343 16.76 7.33 7.88
N SER A 344 15.56 7.52 7.31
CA SER A 344 14.86 6.48 6.56
C SER A 344 15.69 5.96 5.37
N TYR A 345 15.57 4.67 5.11
CA TYR A 345 16.20 4.02 3.95
C TYR A 345 15.51 4.32 2.62
N ASP A 346 14.39 5.03 2.65
CA ASP A 346 13.71 5.48 1.42
C ASP A 346 14.40 6.67 0.75
N LEU A 347 15.33 7.34 1.44
CA LEU A 347 16.03 8.51 0.92
C LEU A 347 17.26 8.12 0.10
N ASN A 348 17.42 8.73 -1.06
CA ASN A 348 18.69 8.75 -1.76
C ASN A 348 19.65 9.78 -1.14
N ILE A 349 20.94 9.72 -1.50
CA ILE A 349 21.95 10.60 -0.90
C ILE A 349 21.66 12.10 -1.06
N GLY A 350 21.11 12.53 -2.20
CA GLY A 350 20.73 13.93 -2.40
C GLY A 350 19.66 14.38 -1.41
N GLN A 351 18.64 13.55 -1.21
CA GLN A 351 17.57 13.81 -0.24
C GLN A 351 18.08 13.78 1.21
N VAL A 352 19.08 12.94 1.52
CA VAL A 352 19.75 12.95 2.83
C VAL A 352 20.46 14.29 3.05
N LEU A 353 21.22 14.77 2.07
CA LEU A 353 21.91 16.06 2.17
C LEU A 353 20.92 17.23 2.28
N ASP A 354 19.80 17.19 1.56
CA ASP A 354 18.73 18.19 1.68
C ASP A 354 18.09 18.19 3.09
N LEU A 355 17.89 17.01 3.68
CA LEU A 355 17.39 16.86 5.05
C LEU A 355 18.35 17.48 6.07
N LEU A 356 19.65 17.18 5.97
CA LEU A 356 20.70 17.76 6.83
C LEU A 356 20.85 19.28 6.59
N GLY A 357 20.46 19.77 5.41
CA GLY A 357 20.41 21.18 5.06
C GLY A 357 19.20 21.94 5.63
N THR A 358 18.21 21.25 6.21
CA THR A 358 16.93 21.84 6.62
C THR A 358 16.51 21.53 8.06
N ALA A 359 17.26 20.69 8.79
CA ALA A 359 17.10 20.44 10.21
C ALA A 359 18.48 20.34 10.88
N SER A 360 18.52 20.35 12.23
CA SER A 360 19.79 20.17 12.97
C SER A 360 20.43 18.82 12.63
N PRO A 361 21.68 18.77 12.13
CA PRO A 361 22.37 17.51 11.83
C PRO A 361 22.54 16.59 13.04
N ASP A 362 22.57 17.15 14.25
CA ASP A 362 22.71 16.39 15.52
C ASP A 362 21.47 15.55 15.85
N TRP A 363 20.34 15.80 15.18
CA TRP A 363 19.15 14.98 15.31
C TRP A 363 19.28 13.65 14.59
N PHE A 364 20.29 13.47 13.74
CA PHE A 364 20.32 12.38 12.78
C PHE A 364 21.50 11.44 12.99
N GLU A 365 21.22 10.16 12.75
CA GLU A 365 22.20 9.11 12.51
C GLU A 365 21.95 8.50 11.14
N LEU A 366 23.02 8.15 10.42
CA LEU A 366 22.91 7.48 9.13
C LEU A 366 23.56 6.09 9.16
N THR A 367 22.82 5.08 8.73
CA THR A 367 23.38 3.75 8.46
C THR A 367 24.25 3.80 7.19
N VAL A 368 25.56 3.71 7.38
CA VAL A 368 26.56 3.79 6.30
C VAL A 368 26.95 2.43 5.74
N HIS A 369 26.66 1.33 6.44
CA HIS A 369 26.89 -0.03 5.95
C HIS A 369 25.80 -0.96 6.47
N GLN A 370 25.15 -1.71 5.58
CA GLN A 370 24.11 -2.65 5.95
C GLN A 370 23.74 -3.63 4.84
N HIS A 371 23.14 -4.74 5.23
CA HIS A 371 22.29 -5.54 4.36
C HIS A 371 20.85 -5.02 4.41
N MET A 372 20.36 -4.47 3.30
CA MET A 372 19.03 -3.84 3.26
C MET A 372 17.90 -4.86 3.54
N PRO A 373 17.00 -4.65 4.51
CA PRO A 373 15.85 -5.51 4.71
C PRO A 373 14.86 -5.35 3.55
N MET A 374 14.63 -6.43 2.79
CA MET A 374 13.78 -6.44 1.60
C MET A 374 12.31 -6.71 1.93
N PHE A 375 12.05 -7.81 2.62
CA PHE A 375 10.69 -8.24 2.98
C PHE A 375 10.62 -8.50 4.47
N HIS A 376 9.58 -7.98 5.12
CA HIS A 376 9.24 -8.33 6.48
C HIS A 376 7.87 -8.99 6.47
N MET A 377 7.77 -10.21 6.99
CA MET A 377 6.60 -11.07 6.84
C MET A 377 6.16 -11.67 8.17
N GLU A 378 4.84 -11.68 8.37
CA GLU A 378 4.21 -12.28 9.55
C GLU A 378 4.33 -13.82 9.55
N HIS A 379 4.37 -14.42 8.36
CA HIS A 379 4.39 -15.86 8.23
C HIS A 379 5.79 -16.41 8.52
N CYS A 380 5.91 -17.26 9.54
CA CYS A 380 7.15 -17.93 9.88
C CYS A 380 7.47 -19.05 8.87
N VAL A 381 8.33 -18.76 7.89
CA VAL A 381 8.83 -19.71 6.89
C VAL A 381 9.53 -20.89 7.55
N PHE A 382 10.28 -20.65 8.64
CA PHE A 382 10.96 -21.70 9.39
C PHE A 382 9.95 -22.71 9.97
N CYS A 383 8.89 -22.22 10.63
CA CYS A 383 7.84 -23.09 11.15
C CYS A 383 7.12 -23.83 10.02
N ALA A 384 6.81 -23.14 8.92
CA ALA A 384 6.01 -23.70 7.84
C ALA A 384 6.70 -24.82 7.05
N PHE A 385 8.02 -24.76 6.90
CA PHE A 385 8.76 -25.67 6.03
C PHE A 385 9.79 -26.54 6.75
N MET A 386 10.11 -26.25 8.02
CA MET A 386 11.15 -26.95 8.77
C MET A 386 10.65 -27.45 10.13
N SER A 387 9.34 -27.48 10.35
CA SER A 387 8.72 -28.04 11.55
C SER A 387 7.47 -28.82 11.21
N GLU A 388 7.15 -29.81 12.04
CA GLU A 388 5.84 -30.49 12.04
C GLU A 388 4.82 -29.75 12.94
N GLY A 389 5.27 -28.75 13.71
CA GLY A 389 4.42 -27.92 14.56
C GLY A 389 3.53 -26.97 13.76
N LYS A 390 2.47 -26.47 14.40
CA LYS A 390 1.46 -25.60 13.77
C LYS A 390 1.76 -24.13 13.97
N ASP A 391 2.42 -23.76 15.07
CA ASP A 391 2.75 -22.37 15.40
C ASP A 391 3.97 -22.25 16.32
N PHE A 392 4.25 -21.03 16.79
CA PHE A 392 5.43 -20.73 17.61
C PHE A 392 5.50 -21.50 18.93
N ARG A 393 4.40 -22.08 19.41
CA ARG A 393 4.32 -22.82 20.68
C ARG A 393 4.87 -24.24 20.56
N ASP A 394 4.76 -24.85 19.38
CA ASP A 394 5.11 -26.25 19.13
C ASP A 394 6.09 -26.43 17.96
N CYS A 395 6.57 -25.35 17.34
CA CYS A 395 7.46 -25.45 16.18
C CYS A 395 8.86 -26.01 16.48
N GLY A 396 9.28 -26.11 17.75
CA GLY A 396 10.62 -26.58 18.11
C GLY A 396 11.77 -25.61 17.76
N ARG A 397 11.43 -24.37 17.38
CA ARG A 397 12.34 -23.25 17.07
C ARG A 397 13.46 -23.58 16.05
N PRO A 398 13.13 -24.07 14.84
CA PRO A 398 14.12 -24.34 13.79
C PRO A 398 14.93 -23.10 13.40
N CYS A 399 14.37 -21.90 13.54
CA CYS A 399 15.07 -20.63 13.27
C CYS A 399 16.32 -20.42 14.14
N GLU A 400 16.38 -20.99 15.35
CA GLU A 400 17.55 -20.86 16.24
C GLU A 400 18.70 -21.81 15.85
N LYS A 401 18.41 -22.83 15.04
CA LYS A 401 19.36 -23.92 14.72
C LYS A 401 19.78 -23.95 13.25
N HIS A 402 19.01 -23.31 12.39
CA HIS A 402 19.22 -23.36 10.95
C HIS A 402 19.41 -21.97 10.37
N GLU A 403 20.38 -21.87 9.47
CA GLU A 403 20.51 -20.73 8.59
C GLU A 403 19.76 -20.97 7.29
N VAL A 404 18.82 -20.08 6.96
CA VAL A 404 18.03 -20.16 5.73
C VAL A 404 18.39 -19.01 4.80
N LYS A 405 18.71 -19.35 3.55
CA LYS A 405 18.98 -18.39 2.48
C LYS A 405 18.05 -18.65 1.31
N LEU A 406 17.43 -17.61 0.77
CA LEU A 406 16.66 -17.68 -0.47
C LEU A 406 17.58 -17.34 -1.64
N ARG A 407 17.60 -18.21 -2.66
CA ARG A 407 18.33 -17.96 -3.90
C ARG A 407 17.43 -17.25 -4.90
N ASP A 408 17.87 -16.11 -5.41
CA ASP A 408 17.14 -15.40 -6.46
C ASP A 408 17.43 -15.96 -7.86
N ARG A 409 16.81 -15.37 -8.88
CA ARG A 409 16.96 -15.79 -10.28
C ARG A 409 18.38 -15.62 -10.86
N VAL A 410 19.20 -14.72 -10.28
CA VAL A 410 20.59 -14.49 -10.71
C VAL A 410 21.59 -15.26 -9.85
N GLY A 411 21.10 -16.00 -8.85
CA GLY A 411 21.89 -16.85 -7.97
C GLY A 411 22.38 -16.18 -6.69
N GLN A 412 21.96 -14.94 -6.42
CA GLN A 412 22.27 -14.26 -5.16
C GLN A 412 21.56 -14.96 -4.01
N LEU A 413 22.26 -15.14 -2.89
CA LEU A 413 21.71 -15.71 -1.67
C LEU A 413 21.30 -14.60 -0.70
N HIS A 414 20.02 -14.59 -0.32
CA HIS A 414 19.41 -13.62 0.58
C HIS A 414 19.12 -14.28 1.92
N LEU A 415 19.64 -13.72 3.02
CA LEU A 415 19.45 -14.29 4.34
C LEU A 415 18.02 -14.07 4.82
N LEU A 416 17.41 -15.12 5.37
CA LEU A 416 16.17 -15.04 6.13
C LEU A 416 16.48 -15.15 7.63
N SER A 417 16.03 -14.19 8.42
CA SER A 417 16.15 -14.20 9.89
C SER A 417 14.76 -14.09 10.53
N ALA A 418 14.61 -14.67 11.72
CA ALA A 418 13.36 -14.64 12.48
C ALA A 418 13.48 -13.71 13.68
N ASP A 419 12.51 -12.83 13.89
CA ASP A 419 12.45 -12.03 15.11
C ASP A 419 11.78 -12.81 16.26
N THR A 420 11.78 -12.17 17.43
CA THR A 420 11.22 -12.69 18.68
C THR A 420 9.71 -12.94 18.62
N GLY A 421 9.02 -12.29 17.68
CA GLY A 421 7.59 -12.50 17.37
C GLY A 421 7.36 -13.56 16.29
N CYS A 422 8.38 -14.35 15.93
CA CYS A 422 8.35 -15.33 14.85
C CYS A 422 8.05 -14.73 13.46
N ARG A 423 8.33 -13.44 13.25
CA ARG A 423 8.23 -12.79 11.95
C ARG A 423 9.54 -12.90 11.23
N ASN A 424 9.51 -13.05 9.92
CA ASN A 424 10.74 -13.19 9.16
C ASN A 424 11.10 -11.91 8.42
N THR A 425 12.39 -11.60 8.41
CA THR A 425 12.98 -10.56 7.56
C THR A 425 13.90 -11.22 6.56
N LEU A 426 13.66 -10.98 5.27
CA LEU A 426 14.59 -11.33 4.20
C LEU A 426 15.50 -10.14 3.94
N PHE A 427 16.80 -10.33 4.13
CA PHE A 427 17.82 -9.31 3.89
C PHE A 427 18.45 -9.49 2.52
N ASN A 428 18.78 -8.36 1.87
CA ASN A 428 19.49 -8.38 0.61
C ASN A 428 20.83 -9.11 0.78
N GLY A 429 21.15 -10.05 -0.10
CA GLY A 429 22.39 -10.82 -0.02
C GLY A 429 23.67 -10.02 -0.21
N ARG A 430 23.56 -8.80 -0.76
CA ARG A 430 24.68 -7.90 -0.95
C ARG A 430 24.55 -6.71 -0.02
N ALA A 431 25.58 -6.50 0.81
CA ALA A 431 25.69 -5.30 1.62
C ALA A 431 25.77 -4.04 0.74
N GLN A 432 25.13 -2.97 1.19
CA GLN A 432 25.26 -1.65 0.64
C GLN A 432 26.11 -0.80 1.58
N SER A 433 27.02 -0.02 1.01
CA SER A 433 27.81 0.93 1.78
C SER A 433 27.75 2.33 1.18
N GLY A 434 27.41 3.29 2.04
CA GLY A 434 27.48 4.72 1.81
C GLY A 434 28.82 5.34 2.17
N ALA A 435 29.84 4.54 2.54
CA ALA A 435 31.14 5.06 3.02
C ALA A 435 31.80 6.06 2.06
N ARG A 436 31.58 5.92 0.75
CA ARG A 436 32.06 6.87 -0.28
C ARG A 436 31.53 8.31 -0.12
N PHE A 437 30.43 8.51 0.62
CA PHE A 437 29.81 9.81 0.87
C PHE A 437 30.15 10.39 2.24
N LEU A 438 31.02 9.74 3.03
CA LEU A 438 31.35 10.20 4.39
C LEU A 438 31.88 11.64 4.43
N SER A 439 32.66 12.05 3.41
CA SER A 439 33.17 13.42 3.32
C SER A 439 32.04 14.42 3.15
N ASP A 440 31.10 14.16 2.25
CA ASP A 440 29.96 15.05 1.98
C ASP A 440 29.05 15.13 3.21
N LEU A 441 28.74 13.99 3.82
CA LEU A 441 27.92 13.89 5.03
C LEU A 441 28.54 14.64 6.22
N THR A 442 29.84 14.46 6.43
CA THR A 442 30.60 15.20 7.45
C THR A 442 30.61 16.70 7.12
N GLY A 443 30.77 17.06 5.85
CA GLY A 443 30.69 18.44 5.37
C GLY A 443 29.33 19.09 5.63
N SER A 444 28.24 18.31 5.58
CA SER A 444 26.87 18.76 5.93
C SER A 444 26.60 18.84 7.44
N GLY A 445 27.58 18.50 8.27
CA GLY A 445 27.49 18.57 9.73
C GLY A 445 27.03 17.27 10.40
N LEU A 446 26.78 16.19 9.66
CA LEU A 446 26.44 14.90 10.26
C LEU A 446 27.67 14.32 10.98
N ARG A 447 27.45 13.78 12.18
CA ARG A 447 28.52 13.22 13.02
C ARG A 447 28.22 11.82 13.54
N GLN A 448 27.00 11.32 13.38
CA GLN A 448 26.60 10.02 13.91
C GLN A 448 26.39 9.04 12.76
N TYR A 449 27.17 7.98 12.76
CA TYR A 449 27.17 6.96 11.71
C TYR A 449 26.92 5.59 12.31
N ARG A 450 26.22 4.73 11.58
CA ARG A 450 25.94 3.35 11.99
C ARG A 450 26.41 2.33 10.98
N VAL A 451 27.03 1.26 11.47
CA VAL A 451 27.24 0.01 10.74
C VAL A 451 26.28 -1.04 11.31
N GLU A 452 25.54 -1.73 10.46
CA GLU A 452 24.70 -2.85 10.88
C GLU A 452 25.32 -4.18 10.44
N LEU A 453 25.69 -4.99 11.43
CA LEU A 453 26.19 -6.34 11.24
C LEU A 453 25.01 -7.31 11.22
N LEU A 454 24.92 -8.15 10.19
CA LEU A 454 23.87 -9.13 10.00
C LEU A 454 24.30 -10.53 10.47
N ARG A 455 25.34 -11.10 9.84
CA ARG A 455 25.82 -12.48 10.10
C ARG A 455 27.34 -12.62 10.06
N GLU A 456 28.02 -11.49 9.90
CA GLU A 456 29.46 -11.38 10.00
C GLU A 456 29.90 -12.08 11.29
N ASP A 457 30.85 -13.00 11.17
CA ASP A 457 31.49 -13.60 12.34
C ASP A 457 32.37 -12.58 13.07
N ARG A 458 33.05 -13.00 14.14
CA ARG A 458 33.89 -12.09 14.93
C ARG A 458 35.00 -11.44 14.08
N GLU A 459 35.65 -12.19 13.19
CA GLU A 459 36.74 -11.66 12.37
C GLU A 459 36.21 -10.74 11.28
N GLU A 460 35.10 -11.10 10.65
CA GLU A 460 34.43 -10.27 9.65
C GLU A 460 33.89 -8.97 10.25
N ALA A 461 33.35 -9.02 11.48
CA ALA A 461 32.86 -7.85 12.20
C ALA A 461 33.96 -6.89 12.65
N LEU A 462 35.18 -7.39 12.90
CA LEU A 462 36.35 -6.59 13.26
C LEU A 462 36.94 -5.83 12.05
N ARG A 463 36.78 -6.37 10.83
CA ARG A 463 37.26 -5.76 9.59
C ARG A 463 36.33 -4.66 9.11
#